data_AF-A0A9D6VY78-F1
#
_entry.id   AF-A0A9D6VY78-F1
#
_cell.length_a   1.000
_cell.length_b   1.000
_cell.length_c   1.000
_cell.angle_alpha   90.00
_cell.angle_beta   90.00
_cell.angle_gamma   90.00
#
_symmetry.space_group_name_H-M   'P 1'
#
loop_
_entity.id
_entity.type
_entity.pdbx_description
1 polymer ?
#
loop_
_entity_poly.entity_id
_entity_poly.type
_entity_poly.pdbx_seq_one_letter_code
_entity_poly.pdbx_strand_id
1 'polypeptide(L)'
;MNKPDIRRALPQRRYTFGEFTVVVLGDIETDDAVNYRYILAVVREGDAEPGIYLTCESVRGGQQQLRLVMRDGAEVIAADPQYADIEVFTAAGLDMLRQILNLGDEEAYRLM
;
A
#
# COMPACT_ATOMS: atom_id res chain seq x y z
N MET A 1 -5.23 -11.66 -12.21
CA MET A 1 -4.57 -10.39 -11.87
C MET A 1 -4.59 -10.34 -10.35
N ASN A 2 -3.45 -10.37 -9.67
CA ASN A 2 -3.38 -10.52 -8.20
C ASN A 2 -3.73 -9.23 -7.43
N LYS A 3 -4.56 -8.34 -8.00
CA LYS A 3 -4.92 -7.07 -7.37
C LYS A 3 -6.07 -7.29 -6.37
N PRO A 4 -6.10 -6.56 -5.24
CA PRO A 4 -7.20 -6.64 -4.29
C PRO A 4 -8.53 -6.24 -4.94
N ASP A 5 -9.60 -6.98 -4.65
CA ASP A 5 -10.96 -6.72 -5.16
C ASP A 5 -11.68 -5.71 -4.25
N ILE A 6 -11.37 -4.44 -4.46
CA ILE A 6 -11.87 -3.32 -3.65
C ILE A 6 -13.21 -2.85 -4.20
N ARG A 7 -14.29 -3.07 -3.45
CA ARG A 7 -15.62 -2.52 -3.76
C ARG A 7 -15.71 -1.04 -3.39
N ARG A 8 -15.15 -0.67 -2.23
CA ARG A 8 -15.10 0.71 -1.74
C ARG A 8 -13.88 0.88 -0.86
N ALA A 9 -13.23 2.04 -0.96
CA ALA A 9 -12.25 2.46 0.03
C ALA A 9 -12.21 4.00 0.10
N LEU A 10 -11.81 4.53 1.24
CA LEU A 10 -11.64 5.96 1.44
C LEU A 10 -10.16 6.32 1.42
N PRO A 11 -9.74 7.34 0.63
CA PRO A 11 -8.38 7.83 0.66
C PRO A 11 -8.11 8.52 2.01
N GLN A 12 -7.17 7.97 2.76
CA GLN A 12 -6.74 8.47 4.07
C GLN A 12 -5.50 9.35 3.95
N ARG A 13 -4.60 9.02 3.01
CA ARG A 13 -3.38 9.80 2.73
C ARG A 13 -3.08 9.79 1.24
N ARG A 14 -2.43 10.85 0.78
CA ARG A 14 -1.89 10.97 -0.57
C ARG A 14 -0.47 11.50 -0.50
N TYR A 15 0.42 10.94 -1.30
CA TYR A 15 1.79 11.39 -1.43
C TYR A 15 2.15 11.45 -2.91
N THR A 16 3.00 12.40 -3.26
CA THR A 16 3.70 12.42 -4.54
C THR A 16 5.14 11.99 -4.29
N PHE A 17 5.63 11.09 -5.13
CA PHE A 17 6.98 10.54 -5.03
C PHE A 17 7.58 10.46 -6.43
N GLY A 18 8.34 11.50 -6.83
CA GLY A 18 8.75 11.69 -8.21
C GLY A 18 7.55 11.78 -9.16
N GLU A 19 7.52 10.91 -10.17
CA GLU A 19 6.40 10.75 -11.13
C GLU A 19 5.27 9.83 -10.62
N PHE A 20 5.36 9.35 -9.38
CA PHE A 20 4.39 8.43 -8.80
C PHE A 20 3.47 9.14 -7.81
N THR A 21 2.18 8.82 -7.88
CA THR A 21 1.20 9.16 -6.86
C THR A 21 0.93 7.94 -6.01
N VAL A 22 1.13 8.08 -4.70
CA VAL A 22 0.89 7.06 -3.69
C VAL A 22 -0.39 7.43 -2.94
N VAL A 23 -1.38 6.54 -2.93
CA VAL A 23 -2.62 6.74 -2.18
C VAL A 23 -2.74 5.65 -1.12
N VAL A 24 -2.86 6.05 0.14
CA VAL A 24 -3.20 5.15 1.24
C VAL A 24 -4.70 5.16 1.42
N LEU A 25 -5.30 3.99 1.26
CA LEU A 25 -6.71 3.70 1.37
C LEU A 25 -6.98 3.03 2.73
N GLY A 26 -8.05 3.46 3.39
CA GLY A 26 -8.63 2.84 4.58
C GLY A 26 -10.14 2.66 4.39
N ASP A 27 -10.83 2.20 5.43
CA ASP A 27 -12.28 1.91 5.38
C ASP A 27 -12.64 1.06 4.17
N ILE A 28 -11.95 -0.08 4.04
CA ILE A 28 -11.97 -0.90 2.85
C ILE A 28 -13.13 -1.90 2.93
N GLU A 29 -14.02 -1.85 1.95
CA GLU A 29 -15.01 -2.87 1.66
C GLU A 29 -14.49 -3.71 0.50
N THR A 30 -14.30 -5.01 0.71
CA THR A 30 -13.77 -5.96 -0.27
C THR A 30 -14.63 -7.22 -0.29
N ASP A 31 -14.67 -7.90 -1.45
CA ASP A 31 -15.22 -9.24 -1.59
C ASP A 31 -14.17 -10.35 -1.36
N ASP A 32 -12.90 -9.96 -1.19
CA ASP A 32 -11.84 -10.89 -0.89
C ASP A 32 -12.03 -11.52 0.50
N ALA A 33 -11.55 -12.75 0.65
CA ALA A 33 -11.48 -13.40 1.96
C ALA A 33 -10.43 -12.76 2.90
N VAL A 34 -9.70 -11.75 2.41
CA VAL A 34 -8.62 -11.06 3.12
C VAL A 34 -9.17 -9.84 3.84
N ASN A 35 -8.85 -9.71 5.12
CA ASN A 35 -9.25 -8.56 5.91
C ASN A 35 -8.22 -7.43 5.75
N TYR A 36 -8.44 -6.54 4.78
CA TYR A 36 -7.58 -5.39 4.55
C TYR A 36 -7.87 -4.28 5.54
N ARG A 37 -6.85 -3.91 6.32
CA ARG A 37 -6.90 -2.75 7.20
C ARG A 37 -6.54 -1.48 6.44
N TYR A 38 -5.48 -1.53 5.65
CA TYR A 38 -5.00 -0.45 4.79
C TYR A 38 -4.52 -1.03 3.47
N ILE A 39 -4.65 -0.24 2.39
CA ILE A 39 -4.07 -0.54 1.09
C ILE A 39 -3.35 0.71 0.62
N LEU A 40 -2.07 0.59 0.35
CA LEU A 40 -1.30 1.61 -0.35
C LEU A 40 -1.27 1.24 -1.83
N ALA A 41 -1.72 2.15 -2.70
CA ALA A 41 -1.74 1.97 -4.14
C ALA A 41 -0.81 3.00 -4.79
N VAL A 42 0.03 2.55 -5.72
CA VAL A 42 0.97 3.41 -6.46
C VAL A 42 0.54 3.50 -7.91
N VAL A 43 0.25 4.72 -8.34
CA VAL A 43 -0.12 5.06 -9.72
C VAL A 43 1.00 5.90 -10.30
N ARG A 44 1.46 5.55 -11.50
CA ARG A 44 2.42 6.36 -12.25
C ARG A 44 1.68 7.44 -13.02
N GLU A 45 2.19 8.67 -13.04
CA GLU A 45 1.62 9.74 -13.86
C GLU A 45 1.59 9.32 -15.34
N GLY A 46 0.41 9.43 -15.97
CA GLY A 46 0.17 8.98 -17.35
C GLY A 46 -0.28 7.52 -17.50
N ASP A 47 -0.25 6.73 -16.43
CA ASP A 47 -0.84 5.39 -16.38
C ASP A 47 -2.10 5.40 -15.49
N ALA A 48 -3.20 4.84 -15.99
CA ALA A 48 -4.48 4.86 -15.27
C ALA A 48 -4.59 3.73 -14.24
N GLU A 49 -3.77 2.67 -14.35
CA GLU A 49 -3.82 1.53 -13.44
C GLU A 49 -2.65 1.52 -12.45
N PRO A 50 -2.90 1.24 -11.15
CA PRO A 50 -1.82 1.10 -10.19
C PRO A 50 -0.97 -0.14 -10.51
N GLY A 51 0.34 0.06 -10.63
CA GLY A 51 1.29 -1.02 -10.93
C GLY A 51 1.75 -1.79 -9.69
N ILE A 52 1.62 -1.17 -8.51
CA ILE A 52 2.08 -1.70 -7.23
C ILE A 52 1.01 -1.43 -6.17
N TYR A 53 0.71 -2.46 -5.37
CA TYR A 53 -0.07 -2.34 -4.16
C TYR A 53 0.70 -2.90 -2.97
N LEU A 54 0.56 -2.26 -1.82
CA LEU A 54 1.02 -2.80 -0.55
C LEU A 54 -0.21 -2.91 0.36
N THR A 55 -0.54 -4.13 0.78
CA THR A 55 -1.71 -4.40 1.62
C THR A 55 -1.29 -4.64 3.06
N CYS A 56 -2.06 -4.12 4.01
CA CYS A 56 -1.98 -4.45 5.42
C CYS A 56 -3.11 -5.41 5.76
N GLU A 57 -2.77 -6.69 5.93
CA GLU A 57 -3.71 -7.79 6.13
C GLU A 57 -3.80 -8.14 7.62
N SER A 58 -4.99 -8.05 8.19
CA SER A 58 -5.24 -8.48 9.57
C SER A 58 -5.34 -10.00 9.62
N VAL A 59 -4.33 -10.65 10.20
CA VAL A 59 -4.33 -12.11 10.40
C VAL A 59 -4.83 -12.49 11.80
N ARG A 60 -5.26 -13.75 11.95
CA ARG A 60 -5.69 -14.28 13.25
C ARG A 60 -4.55 -14.18 14.26
N GLY A 61 -4.84 -13.66 15.45
CA GLY A 61 -3.84 -13.43 16.51
C GLY A 61 -3.41 -11.97 16.68
N GLY A 62 -4.01 -11.02 15.93
CA GLY A 62 -3.77 -9.59 16.10
C GLY A 62 -2.53 -9.05 15.38
N GLN A 63 -1.76 -9.92 14.74
CA GLN A 63 -0.65 -9.54 13.87
C GLN A 63 -1.17 -8.93 12.57
N GLN A 64 -0.41 -7.99 12.01
CA GLN A 64 -0.68 -7.42 10.71
C GLN A 64 0.41 -7.87 9.74
N GLN A 65 0.03 -8.38 8.57
CA GLN A 65 0.97 -8.79 7.54
C GLN A 65 1.00 -7.75 6.42
N LEU A 66 2.20 -7.33 6.04
CA LEU A 66 2.40 -6.50 4.86
C LEU A 66 2.66 -7.40 3.68
N ARG A 67 1.84 -7.27 2.64
CA ARG A 67 2.01 -7.99 1.39
C ARG A 67 2.19 -7.00 0.24
N LEU A 68 3.31 -7.12 -0.44
CA LEU A 68 3.56 -6.43 -1.69
C LEU A 68 2.90 -7.20 -2.82
N VAL A 69 2.15 -6.52 -3.65
CA VAL A 69 1.47 -7.05 -4.83
C VAL A 69 1.93 -6.22 -6.03
N MET A 70 2.50 -6.90 -7.01
CA MET A 70 2.93 -6.34 -8.28
C MET A 70 2.26 -7.10 -9.43
N ARG A 71 2.46 -6.64 -10.66
CA ARG A 71 1.95 -7.31 -11.86
C ARG A 71 2.40 -8.77 -11.97
N ASP A 72 3.63 -9.05 -11.56
CA ASP A 72 4.28 -10.35 -11.76
C ASP A 72 4.16 -11.30 -10.55
N GLY A 73 3.62 -10.84 -9.42
CA GLY A 73 3.51 -11.67 -8.22
C GLY A 73 3.06 -10.93 -6.97
N ALA A 74 2.92 -11.67 -5.87
CA ALA A 74 2.64 -11.12 -4.56
C ALA A 74 3.45 -11.83 -3.47
N GLU A 75 4.01 -11.09 -2.53
CA GLU A 75 4.91 -11.59 -1.50
C GLU A 75 4.65 -10.92 -0.14
N VAL A 76 4.67 -11.70 0.95
CA VAL A 76 4.64 -11.16 2.31
C VAL A 76 6.04 -10.73 2.69
N ILE A 77 6.20 -9.45 2.99
CA ILE A 77 7.51 -8.82 3.19
C ILE A 77 7.81 -8.52 4.65
N ALA A 78 6.76 -8.37 5.46
CA ALA A 78 6.87 -8.02 6.87
C ALA A 78 5.60 -8.44 7.61
N ALA A 79 5.70 -8.66 8.91
CA ALA A 79 4.56 -8.99 9.74
C ALA A 79 4.76 -8.50 11.17
N ASP A 80 4.06 -7.45 11.56
CA ASP A 80 4.18 -6.82 12.86
C ASP A 80 2.82 -6.22 13.29
N PRO A 81 2.34 -6.44 14.53
CA PRO A 81 1.14 -5.79 15.04
C PRO A 81 1.14 -4.25 14.93
N GLN A 82 2.31 -3.60 14.92
CA GLN A 82 2.45 -2.14 14.84
C GLN A 82 1.93 -1.56 13.52
N TYR A 83 1.87 -2.34 12.43
CA TYR A 83 1.27 -1.87 11.18
C TYR A 83 -0.25 -1.64 11.26
N ALA A 84 -0.86 -1.91 12.42
CA ALA A 84 -2.23 -1.49 12.70
C ALA A 84 -2.36 0.03 12.82
N ASP A 85 -1.26 0.74 13.06
CA ASP A 85 -1.16 2.19 13.01
C ASP A 85 -0.88 2.67 11.58
N ILE A 86 -1.68 3.62 11.10
CA ILE A 86 -1.58 4.13 9.74
C ILE A 86 -0.26 4.87 9.49
N GLU A 87 0.32 5.56 10.47
CA GLU A 87 1.62 6.23 10.32
C GLU A 87 2.73 5.19 10.12
N VAL A 88 2.72 4.13 10.95
CA VAL A 88 3.71 3.05 10.88
C VAL A 88 3.60 2.31 9.55
N PHE A 89 2.39 1.96 9.13
CA PHE A 89 2.13 1.35 7.83
C PHE A 89 2.60 2.23 6.69
N THR A 90 2.25 3.51 6.72
CA THR A 90 2.57 4.46 5.64
C THR A 90 4.07 4.68 5.54
N ALA A 91 4.76 4.87 6.67
CA ALA A 91 6.22 5.02 6.70
C ALA A 91 6.92 3.78 6.14
N ALA A 92 6.51 2.58 6.56
CA ALA A 92 7.07 1.33 6.05
C ALA A 92 6.82 1.16 4.54
N GLY A 93 5.63 1.53 4.07
CA GLY A 93 5.29 1.46 2.66
C GLY A 93 6.09 2.43 1.80
N LEU A 94 6.26 3.69 2.24
CA LEU A 94 7.05 4.67 1.52
C LEU A 94 8.54 4.29 1.46
N ASP A 95 9.10 3.79 2.56
CA ASP A 95 10.49 3.30 2.58
C ASP A 95 10.69 2.14 1.59
N MET A 96 9.74 1.19 1.57
CA MET A 96 9.80 0.08 0.63
C MET A 96 9.68 0.53 -0.83
N LEU A 97 8.77 1.47 -1.12
CA LEU A 97 8.64 2.02 -2.47
C LEU A 97 9.91 2.71 -2.94
N ARG A 98 10.61 3.42 -2.05
CA ARG A 98 11.89 4.07 -2.37
C ARG A 98 12.91 3.04 -2.85
N GLN A 99 12.96 1.88 -2.20
CA GLN A 99 13.87 0.78 -2.56
C GLN A 99 13.45 0.11 -3.88
N ILE A 100 12.17 -0.21 -4.07
CA ILE A 100 11.66 -0.91 -5.26
C ILE A 100 11.77 -0.04 -6.53
N LEU A 101 11.40 1.24 -6.41
CA LEU A 101 11.39 2.18 -7.53
C LEU A 101 12.78 2.78 -7.79
N ASN A 102 13.79 2.40 -6.99
CA ASN A 102 15.17 2.89 -7.07
C ASN A 102 15.26 4.43 -7.09
N LEU A 103 14.45 5.09 -6.24
CA LEU A 103 14.27 6.55 -6.24
C LEU A 103 15.40 7.33 -5.54
N GLY A 104 16.55 6.71 -5.29
CA GLY A 104 17.73 7.38 -4.74
C GLY A 104 17.44 8.16 -3.44
N ASP A 105 17.64 9.48 -3.47
CA ASP A 105 17.40 10.43 -2.37
C ASP A 105 16.07 11.20 -2.46
N GLU A 106 15.14 10.80 -3.33
CA GLU A 106 13.84 11.45 -3.36
C GLU A 106 13.09 11.22 -2.04
N GLU A 107 12.39 12.27 -1.56
CA GLU A 107 11.53 12.23 -0.39
C GLU A 107 10.06 12.27 -0.82
N ALA A 108 9.23 11.42 -0.20
CA ALA A 108 7.79 11.40 -0.46
C ALA A 108 7.12 12.65 0.11
N TYR A 109 6.51 13.45 -0.76
CA TYR A 109 5.82 14.67 -0.36
C TYR A 109 4.34 14.39 -0.09
N ARG A 110 3.87 14.62 1.13
CA ARG A 110 2.46 14.42 1.50
C ARG A 110 1.59 15.53 0.89
N LEU A 111 0.56 15.13 0.16
CA LEU A 111 -0.48 16.04 -0.32
C LEU A 111 -1.52 16.26 0.79
N MET A 112 -2.02 17.50 0.89
CA MET A 112 -3.02 17.92 1.89
C MET A 112 -4.34 17.15 1.77
#